data_AF-A0A2N1PI83-F1
#
_entry.id   AF-A0A2N1PI83-F1
#
_cell.length_a   1.000
_cell.length_b   1.000
_cell.length_c   1.000
_cell.angle_alpha   90.00
_cell.angle_beta   90.00
_cell.angle_gamma   90.00
#
_symmetry.space_group_name_H-M   'P 1'
#
loop_
_entity.id
_entity.type
_entity.pdbx_description
1 polymer ?
#
loop_
_entity_poly.entity_id
_entity_poly.type
_entity_poly.pdbx_seq_one_letter_code
_entity_poly.pdbx_strand_id
1 'polypeptide(L)'
;MKNLKINKSNRALMMIWENTYISLDALYTDSMGYETWAESELESMDSKMNQLGLKIVKKLSKSLTIYYGYDFFELKKNPKRLCPNCKQPMNPLQCAKYPTIVCEKCLIACHLLPEDWDF
;
A
#
# COMPACT_ATOMS: atom_id res chain seq x y z
N MET A 1 2.72 -25.06 -3.78
CA MET A 1 2.87 -23.78 -3.04
C MET A 1 4.15 -23.83 -2.20
N LYS A 2 5.13 -22.96 -2.44
CA LYS A 2 6.28 -22.82 -1.53
C LYS A 2 5.80 -22.09 -0.27
N ASN A 3 6.00 -22.68 0.92
CA ASN A 3 5.72 -22.00 2.18
C ASN A 3 6.62 -20.77 2.32
N LEU A 4 6.02 -19.59 2.47
CA LEU A 4 6.71 -18.33 2.68
C LEU A 4 7.38 -18.38 4.06
N LYS A 5 8.69 -18.62 4.10
CA LYS A 5 9.46 -18.58 5.35
C LYS A 5 9.69 -17.12 5.76
N ILE A 6 8.71 -16.53 6.44
CA ILE A 6 8.86 -15.22 7.08
C ILE A 6 9.70 -15.42 8.34
N ASN A 7 10.90 -14.84 8.38
CA ASN A 7 11.74 -14.89 9.56
C ASN A 7 11.12 -14.10 10.74
N LYS A 8 11.59 -14.37 11.97
CA LYS A 8 11.05 -13.75 13.19
C LYS A 8 11.10 -12.21 13.16
N SER A 9 12.15 -11.63 12.59
CA SER A 9 12.32 -10.17 12.48
C SER A 9 11.27 -9.55 11.56
N ASN A 10 11.03 -10.13 10.39
CA ASN A 10 10.03 -9.64 9.45
C ASN A 10 8.61 -9.78 10.01
N ARG A 11 8.33 -10.88 10.74
CA ARG A 11 7.05 -11.05 11.44
C ARG A 11 6.82 -9.97 12.49
N ALA A 12 7.84 -9.65 13.29
CA ALA A 12 7.74 -8.57 14.28
C ALA A 12 7.46 -7.21 13.63
N LEU A 13 8.12 -6.90 12.51
CA LEU A 13 7.86 -5.66 11.78
C LEU A 13 6.44 -5.60 11.20
N MET A 14 5.93 -6.70 10.67
CA MET A 14 4.56 -6.78 10.17
C MET A 14 3.54 -6.54 11.29
N MET A 15 3.73 -7.14 12.48
CA MET A 15 2.83 -6.91 13.62
C MET A 15 2.87 -5.46 14.10
N ILE A 16 4.04 -4.82 14.13
CA ILE A 16 4.16 -3.40 14.49
C ILE A 16 3.40 -2.54 13.47
N TRP A 17 3.61 -2.80 12.18
CA TRP A 17 2.92 -2.09 11.10
C TRP A 17 1.39 -2.26 11.21
N GLU A 18 0.90 -3.50 11.36
CA GLU A 18 -0.53 -3.82 11.49
C GLU A 18 -1.16 -3.14 12.71
N ASN A 19 -0.54 -3.22 13.89
CA ASN A 19 -1.04 -2.55 15.09
C ASN A 19 -1.07 -1.03 14.93
N THR A 20 -0.07 -0.47 14.24
CA THR A 20 -0.02 0.98 13.95
C THR A 20 -1.14 1.36 12.99
N TYR A 21 -1.37 0.57 11.93
CA TYR A 21 -2.47 0.77 11.00
C TYR A 21 -3.82 0.83 11.72
N ILE A 22 -4.12 -0.20 12.51
CA ILE A 22 -5.38 -0.33 13.24
C ILE A 22 -5.56 0.85 14.21
N SER A 23 -4.49 1.29 14.86
CA SER A 23 -4.56 2.44 15.77
C SER A 23 -4.82 3.75 15.02
N LEU A 24 -4.18 3.95 13.87
CA LEU A 24 -4.41 5.13 13.04
C LEU A 24 -5.82 5.14 12.45
N ASP A 25 -6.32 3.98 11.99
CA ASP A 25 -7.68 3.83 11.47
C ASP A 25 -8.73 4.13 12.56
N ALA A 26 -8.51 3.66 13.79
CA ALA A 26 -9.36 4.00 14.92
C ALA A 26 -9.33 5.51 15.24
N LEU A 27 -8.15 6.15 15.16
CA LEU A 27 -8.03 7.59 15.36
C LEU A 27 -8.69 8.39 14.22
N TYR A 28 -8.62 7.88 12.99
CA TYR A 28 -9.28 8.49 11.86
C TYR A 28 -10.81 8.44 11.97
N THR A 29 -11.36 7.36 12.53
CA THR A 29 -12.81 7.12 12.55
C THR A 29 -13.54 7.59 13.80
N ASP A 30 -12.86 7.69 14.96
CA ASP A 30 -13.55 7.87 16.26
C ASP A 30 -12.83 8.82 17.24
N SER A 31 -11.90 9.66 16.77
CA SER A 31 -11.14 10.53 17.70
C SER A 31 -11.64 11.96 17.81
N MET A 32 -12.47 12.44 16.88
CA MET A 32 -12.94 13.83 16.70
C MET A 32 -11.85 14.90 16.50
N GLY A 33 -10.70 14.79 17.18
CA GLY A 33 -9.62 15.78 17.19
C GLY A 33 -8.34 15.34 16.48
N TYR A 34 -8.17 14.04 16.20
CA TYR A 34 -6.98 13.51 15.53
C TYR A 34 -7.25 13.01 14.11
N GLU A 35 -8.47 13.16 13.60
CA GLU A 35 -8.91 12.61 12.31
C GLU A 35 -8.01 13.09 11.16
N THR A 36 -7.81 14.40 11.01
CA THR A 36 -6.96 14.99 9.96
C THR A 36 -5.51 14.52 10.06
N TRP A 37 -4.98 14.38 11.28
CA TRP A 37 -3.62 13.88 11.47
C TRP A 37 -3.51 12.39 11.08
N ALA A 38 -4.45 11.57 11.55
CA ALA A 38 -4.49 10.15 11.25
C ALA A 38 -4.70 9.89 9.75
N GLU A 39 -5.60 10.65 9.11
CA GLU A 39 -5.78 10.68 7.66
C GLU A 39 -4.45 10.97 6.95
N SER A 40 -3.73 12.02 7.37
CA SER A 40 -2.43 12.36 6.76
C SER A 40 -1.39 11.24 6.90
N GLU A 41 -1.39 10.48 8.00
CA GLU A 41 -0.50 9.35 8.19
C GLU A 41 -0.91 8.13 7.34
N LEU A 42 -2.20 7.93 7.09
CA LEU A 42 -2.70 6.84 6.25
C LEU A 42 -2.54 7.16 4.76
N GLU A 43 -2.80 8.40 4.38
CA GLU A 43 -2.86 8.85 3.00
C GLU A 43 -1.50 9.27 2.45
N SER A 44 -0.63 9.93 3.23
CA SER A 44 0.64 10.40 2.68
C SER A 44 1.61 9.25 2.43
N MET A 45 2.09 9.10 1.19
CA MET A 45 3.13 8.12 0.86
C MET A 45 4.43 8.35 1.66
N ASP A 46 4.68 9.59 2.10
CA ASP A 46 5.86 9.96 2.90
C ASP A 46 5.65 9.75 4.41
N SER A 47 4.47 9.32 4.85
CA SER A 47 4.18 9.05 6.25
C SER A 47 5.06 7.92 6.81
N LYS A 48 5.28 7.93 8.12
CA LYS A 48 6.09 6.88 8.77
C LYS A 48 5.47 5.51 8.56
N MET A 49 4.14 5.45 8.57
CA MET A 49 3.37 4.24 8.40
C MET A 49 3.55 3.63 6.99
N ASN A 50 3.36 4.43 5.95
CA ASN A 50 3.52 3.99 4.56
C ASN A 50 4.98 3.62 4.25
N GLN A 51 5.94 4.40 4.75
CA GLN A 51 7.37 4.09 4.60
C GLN A 51 7.78 2.79 5.29
N LEU A 52 7.19 2.48 6.47
CA LEU A 52 7.40 1.21 7.14
C LEU A 52 6.85 0.04 6.32
N GLY A 53 5.63 0.16 5.79
CA GLY A 53 5.01 -0.84 4.92
C GLY A 53 5.87 -1.15 3.68
N LEU A 54 6.31 -0.11 2.98
CA LEU A 54 7.21 -0.24 1.83
C LEU A 54 8.53 -0.93 2.18
N LYS A 55 9.11 -0.61 3.36
CA LYS A 55 10.34 -1.25 3.83
C LYS A 55 10.14 -2.73 4.09
N ILE A 56 9.00 -3.13 4.66
CA ILE A 56 8.64 -4.54 4.88
C ILE A 56 8.51 -5.26 3.55
N VAL A 57 7.75 -4.69 2.61
CA VAL A 57 7.55 -5.28 1.27
C VAL A 57 8.89 -5.45 0.55
N LYS A 58 9.75 -4.43 0.51
CA LYS A 58 11.09 -4.53 -0.10
C LYS A 58 11.96 -5.64 0.51
N LYS A 59 11.81 -5.92 1.82
CA LYS A 59 12.53 -7.03 2.48
C LYS A 59 11.96 -8.39 2.10
N LEU A 60 10.65 -8.52 2.02
CA LEU A 60 9.96 -9.78 1.70
C LEU A 60 10.06 -10.12 0.21
N SER A 61 10.08 -9.11 -0.66
CA SER A 61 10.11 -9.25 -2.12
C SER A 61 11.43 -9.79 -2.68
N LYS A 62 12.41 -10.09 -1.82
CA LYS A 62 13.63 -10.82 -2.21
C LYS A 62 13.37 -12.28 -2.59
N SER A 63 12.26 -12.86 -2.13
CA SER A 63 11.96 -14.29 -2.35
C SER A 63 10.70 -14.53 -3.17
N LEU A 64 9.72 -13.62 -3.09
CA LEU A 64 8.43 -13.70 -3.76
C LEU A 64 7.93 -12.29 -4.04
N THR A 65 7.39 -12.01 -5.23
CA THR A 65 6.88 -10.67 -5.55
C THR A 65 5.68 -10.34 -4.65
N ILE A 66 5.90 -9.43 -3.71
CA ILE A 66 4.89 -8.88 -2.82
C ILE A 66 4.78 -7.39 -3.11
N TYR A 67 3.56 -6.87 -3.08
CA TYR A 67 3.26 -5.46 -3.27
C TYR A 67 2.67 -4.87 -1.99
N TYR A 68 2.95 -3.59 -1.77
CA TYR A 68 2.28 -2.77 -0.77
C TYR A 68 0.95 -2.28 -1.34
N GLY A 69 -0.16 -2.71 -0.73
CA GLY A 69 -1.48 -2.21 -1.08
C GLY A 69 -1.62 -0.76 -0.62
N TYR A 70 -1.89 0.13 -1.56
CA TYR A 70 -2.08 1.55 -1.29
C TYR A 70 -3.33 2.03 -2.02
N ASP A 71 -4.44 2.02 -1.30
CA ASP A 71 -5.73 2.42 -1.82
C ASP A 71 -5.95 3.90 -1.51
N PHE A 72 -5.66 4.74 -2.50
CA PHE A 72 -5.75 6.18 -2.34
C PHE A 72 -6.70 6.81 -3.37
N PHE A 73 -7.53 7.75 -2.90
CA PHE A 73 -8.52 8.44 -3.72
C PHE A 73 -7.90 9.28 -4.84
N GLU A 74 -6.70 9.84 -4.66
CA GLU A 74 -6.10 10.66 -5.72
C GLU A 74 -5.62 9.85 -6.92
N LEU A 75 -5.27 8.56 -6.74
CA LEU A 75 -4.94 7.69 -7.87
C LEU A 75 -6.16 7.44 -8.77
N LYS A 76 -7.36 7.36 -8.17
CA LYS A 76 -8.63 7.29 -8.91
C LYS A 76 -8.86 8.55 -9.74
N LYS A 77 -8.44 9.71 -9.24
CA LYS A 77 -8.50 11.00 -9.93
C LYS A 77 -7.31 11.27 -10.85
N ASN A 78 -6.30 10.39 -10.88
CA ASN A 78 -5.10 10.58 -11.67
C ASN A 78 -5.24 9.87 -13.02
N PRO A 79 -5.58 10.58 -14.12
CA PRO A 79 -5.80 9.96 -15.42
C PRO A 79 -4.53 9.30 -15.98
N LYS A 80 -3.36 9.71 -15.48
CA LYS A 80 -2.07 9.15 -15.92
C LYS A 80 -1.65 7.91 -15.12
N ARG A 81 -2.41 7.54 -14.07
CA ARG A 81 -2.18 6.35 -13.22
C ARG A 81 -0.70 6.22 -12.81
N LEU A 82 -0.12 7.32 -12.32
CA LEU A 82 1.30 7.40 -11.95
C LEU A 82 1.51 6.92 -10.52
N CYS A 83 2.61 6.20 -10.29
CA CYS A 83 3.02 5.74 -8.98
C CYS A 83 3.12 6.92 -7.99
N PRO A 84 2.47 6.87 -6.83
CA PRO A 84 2.47 7.97 -5.86
C PRO A 84 3.88 8.27 -5.32
N ASN A 85 4.76 7.26 -5.30
CA ASN A 85 6.12 7.36 -4.81
C ASN A 85 7.11 7.87 -5.88
N CYS A 86 7.22 7.20 -7.03
CA CYS A 86 8.24 7.55 -8.05
C CYS A 86 7.71 8.31 -9.27
N LYS A 87 6.40 8.58 -9.32
CA LYS A 87 5.69 9.26 -10.41
C LYS A 87 5.82 8.62 -11.80
N GLN A 88 6.29 7.37 -11.88
CA GLN A 88 6.33 6.59 -13.12
C GLN A 88 4.97 5.93 -13.40
N PRO A 89 4.63 5.65 -14.68
CA PRO A 89 3.42 4.92 -15.03
C PRO A 89 3.31 3.57 -14.30
N MET A 90 2.10 3.22 -13.88
CA MET A 90 1.80 1.92 -13.31
C MET A 90 1.22 0.98 -14.37
N ASN A 91 1.55 -0.31 -14.27
CA ASN A 91 1.15 -1.33 -15.23
C ASN A 91 0.03 -2.22 -14.66
N PRO A 92 -0.87 -2.77 -15.49
CA PRO A 92 -1.87 -3.73 -15.03
C PRO A 92 -1.23 -5.01 -14.48
N LEU A 93 -1.76 -5.53 -13.37
CA LEU A 93 -1.36 -6.81 -12.80
C LEU A 93 -2.25 -7.93 -13.37
N GLN A 94 -1.72 -8.66 -14.36
CA GLN A 94 -2.49 -9.63 -15.16
C GLN A 94 -3.11 -10.80 -14.36
N CYS A 95 -2.56 -11.15 -13.18
CA CYS A 95 -3.03 -12.28 -12.36
C CYS A 95 -3.83 -11.84 -11.12
N ALA A 96 -4.25 -10.58 -11.06
CA ALA A 96 -5.05 -10.10 -9.94
C ALA A 96 -6.51 -10.54 -10.09
N LYS A 97 -7.12 -10.98 -8.98
CA LYS A 97 -8.57 -11.26 -8.92
C LYS A 97 -9.40 -10.00 -9.21
N TYR A 98 -8.84 -8.84 -8.89
CA TYR A 98 -9.47 -7.53 -9.03
C TYR A 98 -8.61 -6.63 -9.91
N PRO A 99 -9.25 -5.63 -10.55
CA PRO A 99 -8.54 -4.51 -11.19
C PRO A 99 -7.41 -3.99 -10.32
N THR A 100 -6.17 -4.20 -10.75
CA THR A 100 -5.02 -3.80 -9.96
C THR A 100 -3.94 -3.29 -10.90
N ILE A 101 -3.44 -2.10 -10.61
CA ILE A 101 -2.24 -1.56 -11.25
C ILE A 101 -1.08 -1.61 -10.26
N VAL A 102 0.12 -1.82 -10.76
CA VAL A 102 1.33 -1.95 -9.96
C VAL A 102 2.46 -1.09 -10.49
N CYS A 103 3.28 -0.61 -9.56
CA CYS A 103 4.60 -0.10 -9.86
C CYS A 103 5.62 -1.15 -9.44
N GLU A 104 6.20 -1.85 -10.40
CA GLU A 104 7.18 -2.92 -10.13
C GLU A 104 8.46 -2.38 -9.48
N LYS A 105 8.85 -1.13 -9.80
CA LYS A 105 10.01 -0.47 -9.20
C LYS A 105 9.82 -0.17 -7.71
N CYS A 106 8.64 0.34 -7.34
CA CYS A 106 8.34 0.72 -5.96
C CYS A 106 7.68 -0.40 -5.16
N LEU A 107 7.25 -1.47 -5.82
CA LEU A 107 6.44 -2.56 -5.26
C LEU A 107 5.15 -2.04 -4.62
N ILE A 108 4.45 -1.15 -5.30
CA ILE A 108 3.16 -0.59 -4.87
C ILE A 108 2.07 -1.17 -5.76
N ALA A 109 0.96 -1.60 -5.18
CA ALA A 109 -0.26 -2.01 -5.85
C ALA A 109 -1.41 -1.10 -5.44
N CYS A 110 -2.27 -0.77 -6.39
CA CYS A 110 -3.48 0.00 -6.16
C CYS A 110 -4.65 -0.71 -6.82
N HIS A 111 -5.72 -0.93 -6.06
CA HIS A 111 -6.93 -1.50 -6.61
C HIS A 111 -7.73 -0.41 -7.33
N LEU A 112 -8.16 -0.71 -8.55
CA LEU A 112 -9.07 0.15 -9.30
C LEU A 112 -10.51 -0.26 -8.97
N LEU A 113 -11.41 0.72 -8.93
CA LEU A 113 -12.83 0.39 -8.92
C LEU A 113 -13.23 -0.14 -10.30
N PRO A 114 -14.28 -0.97 -10.40
CA PRO A 114 -14.74 -1.49 -11.69
C PRO A 114 -15.05 -0.40 -12.73
N GLU A 115 -15.46 0.78 -12.26
CA GLU A 115 -15.80 1.95 -13.07
C GLU A 115 -14.58 2.63 -13.71
N ASP A 116 -13.38 2.37 -13.18
CA ASP A 116 -12.13 2.99 -13.62
C ASP A 116 -11.36 2.10 -14.63
N TRP A 117 -11.98 1.05 -15.19
CA TRP A 117 -11.30 -0.02 -15.96
C TRP A 117 -10.96 0.32 -17.41
N ASP A 118 -11.42 1.41 -18.01
CA ASP A 118 -11.17 1.63 -19.46
C ASP A 118 -9.66 1.72 -19.77
N PHE A 119 -9.20 0.84 -20.66
CA PHE A 119 -7.83 0.69 -21.18
C PHE A 119 -7.85 0.83 -22.69
#